data_AF-A0A915ZZW8-F1
#
_entry.id   AF-A0A915ZZW8-F1
#
_cell.length_a   1.000
_cell.length_b   1.000
_cell.length_c   1.000
_cell.angle_alpha   90.00
_cell.angle_beta   90.00
_cell.angle_gamma   90.00
#
_symmetry.space_group_name_H-M   'P 1'
#
loop_
_entity.id
_entity.type
_entity.pdbx_description
1 polymer ?
#
loop_
_entity_poly.entity_id
_entity_poly.type
_entity_poly.pdbx_seq_one_letter_code
_entity_poly.pdbx_strand_id
1 'polypeptide(L)'
;MVESDNSGDNNFIKTIIKDVAKATFNINFYNKFTTKTQWISYFNNKICPELLSKQRSLRSCLTTKARDALFSYFGEVILPPINTNTSSAGIIKWKNHPAVAEYYNKLFNQNGSLGVLTRILERVFAGEYPSSLHLAFVTATFAVLLDPKFKTIQTNENIMKNKIEYYMNLLDDDRTDGKN
;
A
#
# COMPACT_ATOMS: atom_id res chain seq x y z
N MET A 1 2.94 -1.24 48.34
CA MET A 1 3.06 0.05 47.63
C MET A 1 4.54 0.22 47.36
N VAL A 2 5.00 -0.30 46.21
CA VAL A 2 6.41 -0.29 45.80
C VAL A 2 6.47 0.59 44.56
N GLU A 3 6.90 1.83 44.73
CA GLU A 3 7.38 2.65 43.64
C GLU A 3 8.84 2.27 43.42
N SER A 4 9.09 1.42 42.41
CA SER A 4 10.44 1.16 41.93
C SER A 4 10.80 2.20 40.87
N ASP A 5 11.83 2.98 41.16
CA ASP A 5 12.43 4.02 40.32
C ASP A 5 12.64 3.60 38.86
N ASN A 6 11.85 4.21 37.98
CA ASN A 6 11.95 4.09 36.51
C ASN A 6 12.84 5.20 35.91
N SER A 7 13.96 5.48 36.56
CA SER A 7 14.86 6.62 36.27
C SER A 7 15.93 6.28 35.23
N GLY A 8 16.43 5.02 35.22
CA GLY A 8 17.49 4.56 34.32
C GLY A 8 17.05 4.40 32.85
N ASP A 9 15.86 3.85 32.62
CA ASP A 9 15.36 3.56 31.26
C ASP A 9 15.02 4.82 30.46
N ASN A 10 14.66 5.90 31.14
CA ASN A 10 14.31 7.16 30.49
C ASN A 10 15.50 7.83 29.80
N ASN A 11 16.73 7.66 30.32
CA ASN A 11 17.92 8.27 29.73
C ASN A 11 18.41 7.51 28.49
N PHE A 12 18.31 6.18 28.51
CA PHE A 12 18.66 5.36 27.35
C PHE A 12 17.70 5.62 26.18
N ILE A 13 16.39 5.65 26.44
CA ILE A 13 15.38 5.97 25.42
C ILE A 13 15.55 7.42 24.90
N LYS A 14 15.87 8.39 25.77
CA LYS A 14 16.20 9.76 25.35
C LYS A 14 17.39 9.83 24.41
N THR A 15 18.41 8.98 24.64
CA THR A 15 19.63 8.94 23.83
C THR A 15 19.33 8.38 22.45
N ILE A 16 18.58 7.26 22.37
CA ILE A 16 18.17 6.67 21.08
C ILE A 16 17.26 7.63 20.28
N ILE A 17 16.28 8.27 20.93
CA ILE A 17 15.42 9.27 20.25
C ILE A 17 16.25 10.45 19.75
N LYS A 18 17.23 10.92 20.54
CA LYS A 18 18.16 11.96 20.09
C LYS A 18 18.95 11.48 18.88
N ASP A 19 19.58 10.32 18.92
CA ASP A 19 20.47 9.87 17.84
C ASP A 19 19.72 9.57 16.54
N VAL A 20 18.51 9.00 16.62
CA VAL A 20 17.61 8.86 15.46
C VAL A 20 17.18 10.24 14.94
N ALA A 21 16.84 11.17 15.83
CA ALA A 21 16.52 12.55 15.42
C ALA A 21 17.75 13.26 14.84
N LYS A 22 18.98 13.05 15.33
CA LYS A 22 20.23 13.63 14.80
C LYS A 22 20.53 13.11 13.40
N ALA A 23 20.38 11.80 13.21
CA ALA A 23 20.68 11.13 11.95
C ALA A 23 19.65 11.45 10.86
N THR A 24 18.41 11.72 11.26
CA THR A 24 17.28 11.84 10.31
C THR A 24 16.75 13.27 10.17
N PHE A 25 16.97 14.13 11.17
CA PHE A 25 16.52 15.53 11.22
C PHE A 25 17.65 16.44 11.68
N ASN A 26 17.69 17.65 11.14
CA ASN A 26 18.66 18.66 11.57
C ASN A 26 18.53 18.92 13.09
N ILE A 27 19.58 18.68 13.87
CA ILE A 27 19.61 18.89 15.34
C ILE A 27 19.07 20.26 15.76
N ASN A 28 19.38 21.29 14.96
CA ASN A 28 18.95 22.66 15.23
C ASN A 28 17.44 22.84 15.04
N PHE A 29 16.80 21.97 14.26
CA PHE A 29 15.35 21.92 14.14
C PHE A 29 14.71 21.31 15.39
N TYR A 30 15.26 20.19 15.89
CA TYR A 30 14.72 19.54 17.09
C TYR A 30 14.90 20.40 18.36
N ASN A 31 16.03 21.11 18.47
CA ASN A 31 16.30 22.04 19.58
C ASN A 31 15.31 23.23 19.66
N LYS A 32 14.47 23.46 18.63
CA LYS A 32 13.38 24.45 18.69
C LYS A 32 12.25 24.03 19.61
N PHE A 33 12.15 22.75 19.96
CA PHE A 33 11.12 22.22 20.85
C PHE A 33 11.71 22.04 22.25
N THR A 34 11.25 22.85 23.21
CA THR A 34 11.75 22.79 24.60
C THR A 34 11.07 21.69 25.42
N THR A 35 9.91 21.20 24.97
CA THR A 35 9.15 20.13 25.64
C THR A 35 8.69 19.05 24.66
N LYS A 36 8.48 17.83 25.19
CA LYS A 36 7.90 16.71 24.44
C LYS A 36 6.52 17.06 23.88
N THR A 37 5.70 17.80 24.63
CA THR A 37 4.35 18.20 24.22
C THR A 37 4.37 19.13 23.01
N GLN A 38 5.31 20.09 22.95
CA GLN A 38 5.47 20.96 21.78
C GLN A 38 5.89 20.18 20.54
N TRP A 39 6.82 19.23 20.67
CA TRP A 39 7.20 18.34 19.58
C TRP A 39 6.01 17.50 19.08
N ILE A 40 5.29 16.84 19.99
CA ILE A 40 4.11 16.02 19.64
C ILE A 40 3.05 16.88 18.93
N SER A 41 2.77 18.08 19.45
CA SER A 41 1.82 19.01 18.83
C SER A 41 2.28 19.41 17.43
N TYR A 42 3.56 19.75 17.25
CA TYR A 42 4.10 20.10 15.94
C TYR A 42 4.02 18.93 14.95
N PHE A 43 4.43 17.73 15.38
CA PHE A 43 4.36 16.52 14.55
C PHE A 43 2.91 16.24 14.10
N ASN A 44 1.96 16.22 15.05
CA ASN A 44 0.56 15.90 14.76
C ASN A 44 -0.12 16.96 13.88
N ASN A 45 0.22 18.24 14.06
CA ASN A 45 -0.47 19.34 13.37
C ASN A 45 0.20 19.80 12.07
N LYS A 46 1.49 19.50 11.86
CA LYS A 46 2.24 19.96 10.69
C LYS A 46 2.79 18.81 9.85
N ILE A 47 3.54 17.90 10.46
CA ILE A 47 4.24 16.83 9.72
C ILE A 47 3.25 15.74 9.30
N CYS A 48 2.45 15.24 10.23
CA CYS A 48 1.54 14.12 9.99
C CYS A 48 0.52 14.41 8.87
N PRO A 49 -0.17 15.57 8.84
CA PRO A 49 -1.12 15.86 7.76
C PRO A 49 -0.46 15.97 6.38
N GLU A 50 0.75 16.54 6.30
CA GLU A 50 1.49 16.64 5.04
C GLU A 50 1.92 15.26 4.54
N LEU A 51 2.44 14.41 5.43
CA LEU A 51 2.84 13.05 5.09
C LEU A 51 1.63 12.22 4.62
N LEU A 52 0.51 12.29 5.34
CA LEU A 52 -0.73 11.62 4.96
C LEU A 52 -1.26 12.11 3.61
N SER A 53 -1.15 13.42 3.33
CA SER A 53 -1.53 13.99 2.04
C SER A 53 -0.66 13.45 0.90
N LYS A 54 0.67 13.42 1.08
CA LYS A 54 1.60 12.85 0.09
C LYS A 54 1.35 11.36 -0.13
N GLN A 55 1.17 10.60 0.94
CA GLN A 55 0.84 9.17 0.87
C GLN A 55 -0.48 8.95 0.12
N ARG A 56 -1.52 9.73 0.41
CA ARG A 56 -2.81 9.64 -0.29
C ARG A 56 -2.67 9.96 -1.78
N SER A 57 -1.90 10.99 -2.12
CA SER A 57 -1.62 11.38 -3.51
C SER A 57 -0.90 10.25 -4.27
N LEU A 58 0.17 9.70 -3.68
CA LEU A 58 0.89 8.55 -4.24
C LEU A 58 -0.01 7.34 -4.44
N ARG A 59 -0.83 7.01 -3.43
CA ARG A 59 -1.81 5.92 -3.51
C ARG A 59 -2.79 6.12 -4.66
N SER A 60 -3.29 7.35 -4.84
CA SER A 60 -4.22 7.69 -5.92
C SER A 60 -3.57 7.57 -7.29
N CYS A 61 -2.35 8.10 -7.43
CA CYS A 61 -1.56 8.01 -8.66
C CYS A 61 -1.31 6.54 -9.04
N LEU A 62 -0.82 5.74 -8.09
CA LEU A 62 -0.48 4.34 -8.33
C LEU A 62 -1.72 3.48 -8.61
N THR A 63 -2.84 3.75 -7.94
CA THR A 63 -4.13 3.08 -8.23
C THR A 63 -4.62 3.39 -9.64
N THR A 64 -4.43 4.62 -10.12
CA THR A 64 -4.84 5.04 -11.47
C THR A 64 -3.98 4.32 -12.51
N LYS A 65 -2.64 4.39 -12.37
CA LYS A 65 -1.71 3.65 -13.24
C LYS A 65 -1.99 2.14 -13.26
N ALA A 66 -2.28 1.55 -12.10
CA ALA A 66 -2.64 0.14 -11.98
C ALA A 66 -3.87 -0.19 -12.82
N ARG A 67 -4.96 0.57 -12.64
CA ARG A 67 -6.20 0.37 -13.41
C ARG A 67 -5.96 0.53 -14.90
N ASP A 68 -5.28 1.59 -15.31
CA ASP A 68 -5.03 1.85 -16.73
C ASP A 68 -4.20 0.74 -17.37
N ALA A 69 -3.15 0.25 -16.68
CA ALA A 69 -2.35 -0.88 -17.18
C ALA A 69 -3.17 -2.18 -17.27
N LEU A 70 -4.03 -2.46 -16.28
CA LEU A 70 -4.91 -3.62 -16.27
C LEU A 70 -5.92 -3.58 -17.42
N PHE A 71 -6.59 -2.44 -17.62
CA PHE A 71 -7.55 -2.25 -18.71
C PHE A 71 -6.88 -2.16 -20.08
N SER A 72 -5.67 -1.60 -20.19
CA SER A 72 -4.90 -1.66 -21.44
C SER A 72 -4.46 -3.09 -21.76
N TYR A 73 -4.17 -3.92 -20.76
CA TYR A 73 -3.77 -5.31 -20.99
C TYR A 73 -4.96 -6.19 -21.41
N PHE A 74 -6.12 -6.02 -20.79
CA PHE A 74 -7.26 -6.91 -21.00
C PHE A 74 -8.52 -6.28 -21.61
N GLY A 75 -8.72 -4.98 -21.37
CA GLY A 75 -10.03 -4.34 -21.28
C GLY A 75 -10.46 -3.44 -22.44
N GLU A 76 -9.64 -3.19 -23.47
CA GLU A 76 -10.07 -2.29 -24.56
C GLU A 76 -11.27 -2.83 -25.37
N VAL A 77 -11.58 -4.13 -25.33
CA VAL A 77 -12.66 -4.73 -26.13
C VAL A 77 -13.72 -5.48 -25.31
N ILE A 78 -13.41 -5.91 -24.08
CA ILE A 78 -14.17 -6.99 -23.40
C ILE A 78 -15.00 -6.50 -22.19
N LEU A 79 -14.65 -5.36 -21.57
CA LEU A 79 -15.23 -4.97 -20.29
C LEU A 79 -15.80 -3.54 -20.26
N PRO A 80 -17.08 -3.36 -19.85
CA PRO A 80 -17.62 -2.02 -19.67
C PRO A 80 -16.82 -1.27 -18.60
N PRO A 81 -16.49 0.01 -18.83
CA PRO A 81 -15.73 0.81 -17.88
C PRO A 81 -16.51 0.96 -16.57
N ILE A 82 -15.80 0.82 -15.45
CA ILE A 82 -16.35 1.00 -14.11
C ILE A 82 -15.76 2.24 -13.46
N ASN A 83 -16.61 3.09 -12.89
CA ASN A 83 -16.19 4.32 -12.21
C ASN A 83 -16.72 4.39 -10.78
N THR A 84 -16.24 5.37 -10.01
CA THR A 84 -16.64 5.59 -8.61
C THR A 84 -18.08 6.03 -8.44
N ASN A 85 -18.77 6.44 -9.51
CA ASN A 85 -20.17 6.85 -9.50
C ASN A 85 -21.12 5.68 -9.79
N THR A 86 -20.58 4.49 -10.05
CA THR A 86 -21.37 3.27 -10.28
C THR A 86 -22.05 2.86 -8.98
N SER A 87 -23.35 2.61 -9.03
CA SER A 87 -24.12 2.17 -7.85
C SER A 87 -23.56 0.84 -7.31
N SER A 88 -23.76 0.55 -6.02
CA SER A 88 -23.31 -0.72 -5.42
C SER A 88 -23.83 -1.95 -6.18
N ALA A 89 -25.08 -1.89 -6.68
CA ALA A 89 -25.64 -2.94 -7.54
C ALA A 89 -24.91 -3.05 -8.89
N GLY A 90 -24.56 -1.91 -9.52
CA GLY A 90 -23.75 -1.89 -10.73
C GLY A 90 -22.35 -2.46 -10.53
N ILE A 91 -21.71 -2.17 -9.38
CA ILE A 91 -20.40 -2.72 -9.00
C ILE A 91 -20.47 -4.23 -8.86
N ILE A 92 -21.49 -4.74 -8.15
CA ILE A 92 -21.69 -6.18 -7.98
C ILE A 92 -21.93 -6.86 -9.33
N LYS A 93 -22.79 -6.27 -10.18
CA LYS A 93 -23.04 -6.79 -11.54
C LYS A 93 -21.77 -6.83 -12.37
N TRP A 94 -20.95 -5.79 -12.31
CA TRP A 94 -19.68 -5.72 -13.01
C TRP A 94 -18.68 -6.76 -12.51
N LYS A 95 -18.51 -6.91 -11.19
CA LYS A 95 -17.61 -7.90 -10.60
C LYS A 95 -18.01 -9.34 -10.89
N ASN A 96 -19.31 -9.59 -11.01
CA ASN A 96 -19.86 -10.89 -11.41
C ASN A 96 -19.84 -11.12 -12.92
N HIS A 97 -19.36 -10.16 -13.72
CA HIS A 97 -19.23 -10.35 -15.15
C HIS A 97 -18.19 -11.45 -15.43
N PRO A 98 -18.47 -12.42 -16.32
CA PRO A 98 -17.55 -13.54 -16.58
C PRO A 98 -16.12 -13.12 -16.93
N ALA A 99 -15.97 -12.03 -17.69
CA ALA A 99 -14.65 -11.50 -18.03
C ALA A 99 -13.84 -11.02 -16.81
N VAL A 100 -14.49 -10.45 -15.78
CA VAL A 100 -13.79 -10.04 -14.55
C VAL A 100 -13.28 -11.25 -13.78
N ALA A 101 -14.10 -12.29 -13.68
CA ALA A 101 -13.69 -13.56 -13.09
C ALA A 101 -12.55 -14.22 -13.88
N GLU A 102 -12.58 -14.14 -15.21
CA GLU A 102 -11.49 -14.61 -16.06
C GLU A 102 -10.19 -13.85 -15.80
N TYR A 103 -10.24 -12.52 -15.68
CA TYR A 103 -9.04 -11.72 -15.37
C TYR A 103 -8.48 -12.05 -13.99
N TYR A 104 -9.35 -12.19 -12.99
CA TYR A 104 -8.94 -12.63 -11.67
C TYR A 104 -8.23 -13.98 -11.73
N ASN A 105 -8.82 -14.95 -12.43
CA ASN A 105 -8.24 -16.29 -12.56
C ASN A 105 -6.90 -16.28 -13.30
N LYS A 106 -6.78 -15.49 -14.37
CA LYS A 106 -5.52 -15.30 -15.12
C LYS A 106 -4.42 -14.70 -14.26
N LEU A 107 -4.75 -13.83 -13.32
CA LEU A 107 -3.77 -13.19 -12.44
C LEU A 107 -3.42 -13.98 -11.19
N PHE A 108 -4.32 -14.83 -10.69
CA PHE A 108 -4.14 -15.41 -9.35
C PHE A 108 -4.28 -16.95 -9.28
N ASN A 109 -4.87 -17.61 -10.28
CA ASN A 109 -5.26 -19.03 -10.18
C ASN A 109 -4.73 -19.96 -11.30
N GLN A 110 -4.13 -19.45 -12.38
CA GLN A 110 -3.67 -20.26 -13.52
C GLN A 110 -2.15 -20.46 -13.54
N ASN A 111 -1.68 -21.57 -14.10
CA ASN A 111 -0.26 -21.76 -14.43
C ASN A 111 0.16 -20.68 -15.43
N GLY A 112 1.14 -19.85 -15.06
CA GLY A 112 1.54 -18.65 -15.82
C GLY A 112 0.94 -17.33 -15.31
N SER A 113 0.17 -17.36 -14.21
CA SER A 113 -0.36 -16.17 -13.55
C SER A 113 0.72 -15.16 -13.17
N LEU A 114 1.86 -15.66 -12.68
CA LEU A 114 3.03 -14.85 -12.37
C LEU A 114 3.52 -14.08 -13.61
N GLY A 115 3.58 -14.73 -14.77
CA GLY A 115 4.03 -14.09 -16.02
C GLY A 115 3.08 -12.99 -16.50
N VAL A 116 1.76 -13.21 -16.39
CA VAL A 116 0.76 -12.19 -16.74
C VAL A 116 0.82 -11.01 -15.76
N LEU A 117 0.85 -11.29 -14.47
CA LEU A 117 0.93 -10.27 -13.43
C LEU A 117 2.21 -9.43 -13.58
N THR A 118 3.37 -10.06 -13.81
CA THR A 118 4.64 -9.38 -14.06
C THR A 118 4.56 -8.43 -15.25
N ARG A 119 4.01 -8.86 -16.39
CA ARG A 119 3.85 -8.00 -17.58
C ARG A 119 2.96 -6.78 -17.31
N ILE A 120 1.93 -6.93 -16.48
CA ILE A 120 1.08 -5.79 -16.11
C ILE A 120 1.83 -4.87 -15.15
N LEU A 121 2.54 -5.40 -14.17
CA LEU A 121 3.35 -4.61 -13.24
C LEU A 121 4.45 -3.82 -13.98
N GLU A 122 5.12 -4.42 -14.95
CA GLU A 122 6.07 -3.73 -15.83
C GLU A 122 5.44 -2.52 -16.54
N ARG A 123 4.18 -2.64 -17.00
CA ARG A 123 3.42 -1.51 -17.57
C ARG A 123 3.10 -0.44 -16.53
N VAL A 124 2.72 -0.83 -15.30
CA VAL A 124 2.41 0.11 -14.21
C VAL A 124 3.62 0.98 -13.85
N PHE A 125 4.79 0.36 -13.80
CA PHE A 125 6.04 1.01 -13.41
C PHE A 125 6.91 1.46 -14.59
N ALA A 126 6.42 1.34 -15.82
CA ALA A 126 7.14 1.70 -17.04
C ALA A 126 8.56 1.10 -17.09
N GLY A 127 8.72 -0.13 -16.60
CA GLY A 127 10.02 -0.83 -16.52
C GLY A 127 10.96 -0.38 -15.39
N GLU A 128 10.54 0.53 -14.51
CA GLU A 128 11.28 0.85 -13.28
C GLU A 128 11.25 -0.33 -12.29
N TYR A 129 12.18 -0.32 -11.32
CA TYR A 129 12.26 -1.31 -10.24
C TYR A 129 11.54 -0.80 -8.97
N PRO A 130 10.23 -1.07 -8.79
CA PRO A 130 9.49 -0.66 -7.59
C PRO A 130 9.96 -1.41 -6.33
N SER A 131 9.70 -0.80 -5.17
CA SER A 131 9.85 -1.50 -3.89
C SER A 131 8.84 -2.65 -3.76
N SER A 132 9.15 -3.65 -2.92
CA SER A 132 8.20 -4.72 -2.59
C SER A 132 6.85 -4.16 -2.11
N LEU A 133 6.86 -3.04 -1.37
CA LEU A 133 5.65 -2.38 -0.89
C LEU A 133 4.78 -1.86 -2.04
N HIS A 134 5.38 -1.24 -3.05
CA HIS A 134 4.63 -0.77 -4.22
C HIS A 134 4.09 -1.93 -5.06
N LEU A 135 4.87 -3.01 -5.22
CA LEU A 135 4.42 -4.23 -5.88
C LEU A 135 3.22 -4.84 -5.14
N ALA A 136 3.36 -5.06 -3.83
CA ALA A 136 2.30 -5.60 -2.97
C ALA A 136 1.04 -4.72 -3.00
N PHE A 137 1.21 -3.39 -2.97
CA PHE A 137 0.10 -2.45 -3.09
C PHE A 137 -0.66 -2.59 -4.42
N VAL A 138 0.05 -2.66 -5.54
CA VAL A 138 -0.59 -2.80 -6.87
C VAL A 138 -1.27 -4.16 -7.00
N THR A 139 -0.60 -5.23 -6.57
CA THR A 139 -1.18 -6.59 -6.57
C THR A 139 -2.42 -6.68 -5.68
N ALA A 140 -2.39 -6.08 -4.47
CA ALA A 140 -3.55 -5.97 -3.60
C ALA A 140 -4.70 -5.18 -4.26
N THR A 141 -4.36 -4.10 -4.98
CA THR A 141 -5.34 -3.31 -5.74
C THR A 141 -6.04 -4.15 -6.80
N PHE A 142 -5.31 -4.97 -7.56
CA PHE A 142 -5.91 -5.90 -8.53
C PHE A 142 -6.78 -6.95 -7.87
N ALA A 143 -6.30 -7.57 -6.80
CA ALA A 143 -7.05 -8.58 -6.07
C ALA A 143 -8.38 -8.00 -5.57
N VAL A 144 -8.37 -6.83 -4.96
CA VAL A 144 -9.61 -6.23 -4.44
C VAL A 144 -10.52 -5.73 -5.56
N LEU A 145 -9.96 -5.16 -6.63
CA LEU A 145 -10.74 -4.67 -7.77
C LEU A 145 -11.47 -5.81 -8.49
N LEU A 146 -10.80 -6.94 -8.70
CA LEU A 146 -11.33 -8.04 -9.51
C LEU A 146 -12.07 -9.11 -8.71
N ASP A 147 -11.74 -9.32 -7.43
CA ASP A 147 -12.37 -10.38 -6.63
C ASP A 147 -13.86 -10.07 -6.38
N PRO A 148 -14.79 -10.96 -6.79
CA PRO A 148 -16.21 -10.78 -6.60
C PRO A 148 -16.65 -10.82 -5.13
N LYS A 149 -15.80 -11.31 -4.21
CA LYS A 149 -16.08 -11.31 -2.76
C LYS A 149 -16.17 -9.89 -2.19
N PHE A 150 -15.49 -8.92 -2.80
CA PHE A 150 -15.56 -7.52 -2.36
C PHE A 150 -16.72 -6.80 -3.04
N LYS A 151 -17.71 -6.34 -2.26
CA LYS A 151 -18.93 -5.69 -2.78
C LYS A 151 -18.72 -4.23 -3.20
N THR A 152 -17.53 -3.66 -2.98
CA THR A 152 -17.21 -2.26 -3.26
C THR A 152 -15.92 -2.13 -4.06
N ILE A 153 -15.84 -1.10 -4.90
CA ILE A 153 -14.58 -0.68 -5.55
C ILE A 153 -13.70 0.07 -4.54
N GLN A 154 -14.32 0.87 -3.66
CA GLN A 154 -13.64 1.52 -2.55
C GLN A 154 -13.38 0.49 -1.45
N THR A 155 -12.10 0.16 -1.26
CA THR A 155 -11.67 -0.82 -0.28
C THR A 155 -11.63 -0.21 1.11
N ASN A 156 -12.15 -0.93 2.10
CA ASN A 156 -11.89 -0.64 3.51
C ASN A 156 -10.37 -0.66 3.77
N GLU A 157 -9.84 0.36 4.44
CA GLU A 157 -8.40 0.47 4.73
C GLU A 157 -7.82 -0.77 5.41
N ASN A 158 -8.58 -1.42 6.29
CA ASN A 158 -8.17 -2.66 6.95
C ASN A 158 -8.06 -3.84 5.98
N ILE A 159 -8.98 -3.96 5.03
CA ILE A 159 -8.93 -4.99 3.99
C ILE A 159 -7.70 -4.79 3.11
N MET A 160 -7.45 -3.54 2.71
CA MET A 160 -6.29 -3.20 1.88
C MET A 160 -4.99 -3.49 2.63
N LYS A 161 -4.89 -3.08 3.90
CA LYS A 161 -3.74 -3.36 4.76
C LYS A 161 -3.43 -4.87 4.84
N ASN A 162 -4.43 -5.69 5.15
CA ASN A 162 -4.27 -7.14 5.25
C ASN A 162 -3.80 -7.76 3.91
N LYS A 163 -4.30 -7.25 2.78
CA LYS A 163 -3.88 -7.71 1.45
C LYS A 163 -2.45 -7.31 1.12
N ILE A 164 -2.04 -6.08 1.46
CA ILE A 164 -0.67 -5.62 1.27
C ILE A 164 0.29 -6.48 2.09
N GLU A 165 -0.01 -6.73 3.37
CA GLU A 165 0.82 -7.58 4.23
C GLU A 165 0.94 -9.00 3.68
N TYR A 166 -0.16 -9.60 3.21
CA TYR A 166 -0.12 -10.90 2.56
C TYR A 166 0.83 -10.95 1.35
N TYR A 167 0.72 -9.99 0.43
CA TYR A 167 1.56 -9.97 -0.76
C TYR A 167 3.01 -9.54 -0.47
N MET A 168 3.26 -8.77 0.59
CA MET A 168 4.61 -8.47 1.05
C MET A 168 5.33 -9.75 1.47
N ASN A 169 4.70 -10.56 2.33
CA ASN A 169 5.28 -11.82 2.79
C ASN A 169 5.52 -12.79 1.62
N LEU A 170 4.57 -12.88 0.69
CA LEU A 170 4.71 -13.73 -0.49
C LEU A 170 5.91 -13.32 -1.39
N LEU A 171 6.15 -12.01 -1.54
CA LEU A 171 7.28 -11.51 -2.33
C LEU A 171 8.64 -11.68 -1.63
N ASP A 172 8.65 -11.79 -0.31
CA ASP A 172 9.86 -12.03 0.48
C ASP A 172 10.22 -13.52 0.51
N ASP A 173 9.23 -14.42 0.56
CA ASP A 173 9.43 -15.89 0.48
C ASP A 173 10.01 -16.33 -0.88
N ASP A 174 9.55 -15.75 -1.99
CA ASP A 174 10.03 -16.05 -3.35
C ASP A 174 11.53 -15.67 -3.55
N ARG A 175 12.04 -14.75 -2.72
CA ARG A 175 13.47 -14.36 -2.71
C ARG A 175 14.34 -15.28 -1.88
N THR A 176 13.76 -16.06 -0.96
CA THR A 176 14.52 -17.02 -0.14
C THR A 176 14.74 -18.36 -0.85
N ASP A 177 13.83 -18.76 -1.74
CA ASP A 177 13.93 -20.02 -2.47
C ASP A 177 14.87 -19.98 -3.68
N GLY A 178 15.20 -18.79 -4.19
CA GLY A 178 16.18 -18.59 -5.28
C GLY A 178 17.65 -18.57 -4.84
N LYS A 179 17.96 -18.93 -3.59
CA LYS A 179 19.32 -18.90 -3.01
C LYS A 179 19.94 -20.27 -2.71
N ASN A 180 19.32 -21.37 -3.15
CA ASN A 180 19.88 -22.72 -3.00
C ASN A 180 20.36 -23.30 -4.32
#